data_AF-A0A8S3TZB5-F1
#
_entry.id   AF-A0A8S3TZB5-F1
#
_cell.length_a   1.000
_cell.length_b   1.000
_cell.length_c   1.000
_cell.angle_alpha   90.00
_cell.angle_beta   90.00
_cell.angle_gamma   90.00
#
_symmetry.space_group_name_H-M   'P 1'
#
loop_
_entity.id
_entity.type
_entity.pdbx_description
1 polymer ?
#
loop_
_entity_poly.entity_id
_entity_poly.type
_entity_poly.pdbx_seq_one_letter_code
_entity_poly.pdbx_strand_id
1 'polypeptide(L)'
;MSESFIGGFTTAAGIHIVSSQVPKMFGIEVSAHTGAGKLVKMYIELFSNLEKTVVSDVVITVICIAVILVVKVCVNDRFKKRMKIPIPIDLIVVVVSTLISHFAKFEENLGVDVIGDIPSGFRPPAVPSLDIAPRILVDCFVMAILTLMLTISLAKLTAKLTINV
;
A
#
# COMPACT_ATOMS: atom_id res chain seq x y z
N MET A 1 2.10 -25.98 -5.06
CA MET A 1 3.15 -24.96 -5.19
C MET A 1 4.10 -25.09 -4.01
N SER A 2 5.41 -24.99 -4.22
CA SER A 2 6.40 -25.01 -3.14
C SER A 2 6.27 -23.75 -2.27
N GLU A 3 6.56 -23.85 -0.98
CA GLU A 3 6.65 -22.69 -0.08
C GLU A 3 7.63 -21.64 -0.63
N SER A 4 8.70 -22.09 -1.30
CA SER A 4 9.67 -21.24 -1.99
C SER A 4 9.07 -20.37 -3.08
N PHE A 5 8.11 -20.87 -3.87
CA PHE A 5 7.44 -20.08 -4.90
C PHE A 5 6.59 -18.96 -4.28
N ILE A 6 5.80 -19.29 -3.26
CA ILE A 6 4.93 -18.33 -2.58
C ILE A 6 5.77 -17.25 -1.86
N GLY A 7 6.86 -17.65 -1.20
CA GLY A 7 7.79 -16.73 -0.56
C GLY A 7 8.45 -15.79 -1.57
N GLY A 8 8.93 -16.32 -2.70
CA GLY A 8 9.52 -15.51 -3.78
C GLY A 8 8.54 -14.54 -4.41
N PHE A 9 7.33 -15.02 -4.74
CA PHE A 9 6.25 -14.18 -5.29
C PHE A 9 5.86 -13.07 -4.32
N THR A 10 5.67 -13.38 -3.03
CA THR A 10 5.29 -12.39 -2.01
C THR A 10 6.38 -11.34 -1.80
N THR A 11 7.65 -11.75 -1.81
CA THR A 11 8.79 -10.83 -1.70
C THR A 11 8.86 -9.89 -2.91
N ALA A 12 8.73 -10.42 -4.12
CA ALA A 12 8.72 -9.61 -5.34
C ALA A 12 7.53 -8.64 -5.39
N ALA A 13 6.34 -9.10 -4.99
CA ALA A 13 5.15 -8.27 -4.86
C ALA A 13 5.35 -7.16 -3.82
N GLY A 14 5.95 -7.48 -2.67
CA GLY A 14 6.29 -6.51 -1.62
C GLY A 14 7.25 -5.42 -2.12
N ILE A 15 8.32 -5.82 -2.81
CA ILE A 15 9.24 -4.86 -3.47
C ILE A 15 8.47 -3.98 -4.45
N HIS A 16 7.64 -4.57 -5.32
CA HIS A 16 6.86 -3.81 -6.30
C HIS A 16 5.89 -2.81 -5.63
N ILE A 17 5.22 -3.21 -4.55
CA ILE A 17 4.33 -2.34 -3.77
C ILE A 17 5.11 -1.16 -3.18
N VAL A 18 6.23 -1.43 -2.49
CA VAL A 18 7.08 -0.40 -1.90
C VAL A 18 7.57 0.56 -2.99
N SER A 19 8.11 0.03 -4.09
CA SER A 19 8.58 0.81 -5.22
C SER A 19 7.48 1.72 -5.80
N SER A 20 6.23 1.27 -5.82
CA SER A 20 5.09 2.07 -6.31
C SER A 20 4.67 3.19 -5.34
N GLN A 21 5.07 3.12 -4.07
CA GLN A 21 4.83 4.21 -3.11
C GLN A 21 5.96 5.23 -3.08
N VAL A 22 7.19 4.86 -3.48
CA VAL A 22 8.36 5.75 -3.43
C VAL A 22 8.09 7.11 -4.06
N PRO A 23 7.53 7.25 -5.29
CA PRO A 23 7.29 8.56 -5.86
C PRO A 23 6.36 9.46 -5.06
N LYS A 24 5.33 8.86 -4.42
CA LYS A 24 4.39 9.58 -3.56
C LYS A 24 5.05 10.12 -2.30
N MET A 25 6.07 9.45 -1.79
CA MET A 25 6.86 9.92 -0.65
C MET A 25 7.60 11.23 -0.96
N PHE A 26 7.85 11.52 -2.25
CA PHE A 26 8.48 12.74 -2.72
C PHE A 26 7.46 13.77 -3.28
N GLY A 27 6.16 13.46 -3.26
CA GLY A 27 5.14 14.32 -3.88
C GLY A 27 5.26 14.40 -5.41
N ILE A 28 5.89 13.41 -6.06
CA ILE A 28 6.08 13.40 -7.51
C ILE A 28 5.01 12.53 -8.15
N GLU A 29 4.22 13.12 -9.05
CA GLU A 29 3.34 12.38 -9.95
C GLU A 29 4.17 11.66 -11.01
N VAL A 30 4.09 10.33 -11.03
CA VAL A 30 4.78 9.49 -12.00
C VAL A 30 3.75 8.85 -12.91
N SER A 31 4.01 8.92 -14.22
CA SER A 31 3.10 8.39 -15.22
C SER A 31 2.92 6.88 -15.08
N ALA A 32 1.70 6.41 -15.32
CA ALA A 32 1.37 5.00 -15.28
C ALA A 32 2.05 4.25 -16.44
N HIS A 33 3.27 3.79 -16.21
CA HIS A 33 4.00 2.98 -17.17
C HIS A 33 3.39 1.57 -17.32
N THR A 34 3.41 1.00 -18.53
CA THR A 34 2.97 -0.38 -18.81
C THR A 34 4.05 -1.18 -19.52
N GLY A 35 4.08 -2.50 -19.30
CA GLY A 35 5.00 -3.42 -19.98
C GLY A 35 6.25 -3.81 -19.18
N ALA A 36 7.16 -4.55 -19.81
CA ALA A 36 8.39 -5.04 -19.19
C ALA A 36 9.32 -3.88 -18.77
N GLY A 37 9.99 -4.04 -17.63
CA GLY A 37 10.90 -3.03 -17.08
C GLY A 37 10.21 -1.80 -16.48
N LYS A 38 8.90 -1.87 -16.21
CA LYS A 38 8.11 -0.77 -15.61
C LYS A 38 8.78 -0.16 -14.38
N LEU A 39 9.24 -1.01 -13.44
CA LEU A 39 9.90 -0.53 -12.22
C LEU A 39 11.15 0.29 -12.52
N VAL A 40 11.99 -0.17 -13.46
CA VAL A 40 13.21 0.55 -13.85
C VAL A 40 12.87 1.89 -14.47
N LYS A 41 11.90 1.93 -15.40
CA LYS A 41 11.43 3.18 -16.02
C LYS A 41 10.88 4.18 -15.01
N MET A 42 10.09 3.69 -14.04
CA MET A 42 9.58 4.50 -12.93
C MET A 42 10.71 5.07 -12.08
N TYR A 43 11.74 4.29 -11.76
CA TYR A 43 12.89 4.82 -11.02
C TYR A 43 13.68 5.84 -11.84
N ILE A 44 13.87 5.63 -13.14
CA ILE A 44 14.50 6.62 -14.02
C ILE A 44 13.70 7.92 -14.02
N GLU A 45 12.38 7.86 -14.20
CA GLU A 45 11.52 9.06 -14.17
C GLU A 45 11.54 9.76 -12.82
N LEU A 46 11.56 8.98 -11.72
CA LEU A 46 11.72 9.52 -10.37
C LEU A 46 13.04 10.31 -10.25
N PHE A 47 14.17 9.69 -10.61
CA PHE A 47 15.49 10.35 -10.51
C PHE A 47 15.62 11.56 -11.42
N SER A 48 14.98 11.55 -12.59
CA SER A 48 14.94 12.70 -13.50
C SER A 48 14.06 13.85 -13.02
N ASN A 49 13.07 13.60 -12.16
CA ASN A 49 12.14 14.62 -11.65
C ASN A 49 12.37 14.95 -10.16
N LEU A 50 13.50 14.55 -9.57
CA LEU A 50 13.78 14.81 -8.15
C LEU A 50 13.74 16.31 -7.79
N GLU A 51 14.03 17.20 -8.74
CA GLU A 51 13.96 18.65 -8.53
C GLU A 51 12.53 19.17 -8.28
N LYS A 52 11.49 18.41 -8.71
CA LYS A 52 10.07 18.76 -8.51
C LYS A 52 9.51 18.22 -7.19
N THR A 53 10.36 17.69 -6.31
CA THR A 53 9.94 17.13 -5.02
C THR A 53 9.26 18.19 -4.16
N VAL A 54 8.11 17.84 -3.57
CA VAL A 54 7.44 18.66 -2.57
C VAL A 54 8.07 18.35 -1.20
N VAL A 55 8.85 19.29 -0.66
CA VAL A 55 9.58 19.10 0.60
C VAL A 55 8.63 18.77 1.77
N SER A 56 7.44 19.38 1.77
CA SER A 56 6.39 19.12 2.77
C SER A 56 5.98 17.64 2.82
N ASP A 57 5.80 17.00 1.65
CA ASP A 57 5.43 15.58 1.57
C ASP A 57 6.52 14.66 2.11
N VAL A 58 7.78 14.99 1.81
CA VAL A 58 8.93 14.24 2.32
C VAL A 58 8.97 14.33 3.85
N VAL A 59 8.81 15.53 4.42
CA VAL A 59 8.81 15.73 5.88
C VAL A 59 7.66 14.98 6.54
N ILE A 60 6.43 15.11 6.02
CA ILE A 60 5.25 14.40 6.55
C ILE A 60 5.47 12.89 6.49
N THR A 61 6.00 12.38 5.37
CA THR A 61 6.29 10.96 5.19
C THR A 61 7.32 10.45 6.19
N VAL A 62 8.44 11.17 6.37
CA VAL A 62 9.50 10.80 7.32
C VAL A 62 8.95 10.77 8.74
N ILE A 63 8.15 11.77 9.14
CA ILE A 63 7.51 11.82 10.46
C ILE A 63 6.55 10.63 10.64
N CYS A 64 5.69 10.37 9.65
CA CYS A 64 4.74 9.25 9.71
C CYS A 64 5.47 7.90 9.87
N ILE A 65 6.50 7.66 9.06
CA ILE A 65 7.30 6.43 9.13
C ILE A 65 7.99 6.31 10.50
N ALA A 66 8.59 7.39 11.00
CA ALA A 66 9.26 7.39 12.30
C ALA A 66 8.28 7.07 13.43
N VAL A 67 7.12 7.72 13.47
CA VAL A 67 6.08 7.47 14.49
C VAL A 67 5.59 6.02 14.43
N ILE A 68 5.27 5.50 13.25
CA ILE A 68 4.81 4.13 13.07
C ILE A 68 5.87 3.13 13.54
N LEU A 69 7.14 3.34 13.15
CA LEU A 69 8.25 2.46 13.55
C LEU A 69 8.50 2.50 15.06
N VAL A 70 8.56 3.69 15.67
CA VAL A 70 8.78 3.83 17.12
C VAL A 70 7.67 3.14 17.89
N VAL A 71 6.41 3.31 17.52
CA VAL A 71 5.30 2.67 18.26
C VAL A 71 5.29 1.16 18.02
N LYS A 72 5.50 0.68 16.80
CA LYS A 72 5.54 -0.77 16.52
C LYS A 72 6.72 -1.46 17.24
N VAL A 73 7.92 -0.92 17.13
CA VAL A 73 9.14 -1.56 17.64
C VAL A 73 9.35 -1.29 19.13
N CYS A 74 9.16 -0.05 19.59
CA CYS A 74 9.46 0.30 20.98
C CYS A 74 8.28 0.00 21.92
N VAL A 75 7.04 0.16 21.46
CA VAL A 75 5.86 -0.01 22.32
C VAL A 75 5.25 -1.40 22.12
N ASN A 76 4.82 -1.75 20.91
CA ASN A 76 4.11 -3.01 20.69
C ASN A 76 5.00 -4.23 20.98
N ASP A 77 6.27 -4.25 20.57
CA ASP A 77 7.15 -5.39 20.88
C ASP A 77 7.57 -5.46 22.36
N ARG A 78 7.81 -4.31 23.00
CA ARG A 78 8.22 -4.26 24.42
C ARG A 78 7.08 -4.58 25.38
N PHE A 79 5.86 -4.13 25.06
CA PHE A 79 4.66 -4.36 25.87
C PHE A 79 3.82 -5.54 25.37
N LYS A 80 4.30 -6.30 24.39
CA LYS A 80 3.63 -7.50 23.83
C LYS A 80 3.21 -8.51 24.90
N LYS A 81 3.98 -8.60 26.00
CA LYS A 81 3.69 -9.50 27.13
C LYS A 81 2.59 -8.99 28.08
N ARG A 82 2.28 -7.69 28.05
CA ARG A 82 1.31 -7.03 28.94
C ARG A 82 0.02 -6.63 28.21
N MET A 83 0.07 -6.50 26.89
CA MET A 83 -1.04 -6.07 26.04
C MET A 83 -1.66 -7.29 25.35
N LYS A 84 -2.96 -7.57 25.60
CA LYS A 84 -3.71 -8.64 24.92
C LYS A 84 -3.94 -8.36 23.42
N ILE A 85 -3.97 -7.08 23.03
CA ILE A 85 -4.27 -6.65 21.66
C ILE A 85 -3.22 -5.59 21.27
N PRO A 86 -2.59 -5.71 20.09
CA PRO A 86 -1.64 -4.70 19.60
C PRO A 86 -2.34 -3.35 19.35
N ILE A 87 -1.63 -2.24 19.59
CA ILE A 87 -2.17 -0.90 19.35
C ILE A 87 -2.30 -0.67 17.84
N PRO A 88 -3.49 -0.28 17.32
CA PRO A 88 -3.70 -0.01 15.89
C PRO A 88 -3.13 1.36 15.49
N ILE A 89 -1.82 1.52 15.62
CA ILE A 89 -1.14 2.81 15.37
C ILE A 89 -1.36 3.33 13.96
N ASP A 90 -1.45 2.45 12.97
CA ASP A 90 -1.67 2.85 11.57
C ASP A 90 -2.97 3.67 11.42
N LEU A 91 -4.05 3.28 12.11
CA LEU A 91 -5.31 4.03 12.11
C LEU A 91 -5.21 5.35 12.87
N ILE A 92 -4.52 5.35 14.03
CA ILE A 92 -4.35 6.55 14.84
C ILE A 92 -3.58 7.61 14.07
N VAL A 93 -2.49 7.23 13.41
CA VAL A 93 -1.68 8.13 12.59
C VAL A 93 -2.51 8.70 11.44
N VAL A 94 -3.32 7.87 10.76
CA VAL A 94 -4.22 8.36 9.69
C VAL A 94 -5.19 9.42 10.24
N VAL A 95 -5.90 9.13 11.34
CA VAL A 95 -6.88 10.07 11.91
C VAL A 95 -6.22 11.37 12.34
N VAL A 96 -5.10 11.30 13.05
CA VAL A 96 -4.39 12.50 13.54
C VAL A 96 -3.83 13.31 12.38
N SER A 97 -3.20 12.67 11.39
CA SER A 97 -2.67 13.35 10.21
C SER A 97 -3.78 14.00 9.38
N THR A 98 -4.94 13.36 9.24
CA THR A 98 -6.11 13.95 8.56
C THR A 98 -6.63 15.19 9.29
N LEU A 99 -6.73 15.13 10.63
CA LEU A 99 -7.14 16.30 11.43
C LEU A 99 -6.15 17.45 11.28
N ILE A 100 -4.84 17.17 11.39
CA ILE A 100 -3.80 18.18 11.22
C ILE A 100 -3.88 18.78 9.81
N SER A 101 -4.01 17.95 8.77
CA SER A 101 -4.12 18.39 7.38
C SER A 101 -5.30 19.35 7.18
N HIS A 102 -6.46 19.04 7.77
CA HIS A 102 -7.65 19.89 7.69
C HIS A 102 -7.47 21.22 8.41
N PHE A 103 -6.99 21.22 9.66
CA PHE A 103 -6.86 22.45 10.45
C PHE A 103 -5.69 23.34 10.00
N ALA A 104 -4.60 22.75 9.54
CA ALA A 104 -3.44 23.47 9.06
C ALA A 104 -3.50 23.81 7.55
N LYS A 105 -4.56 23.37 6.86
CA LYS A 105 -4.80 23.61 5.42
C LYS A 105 -3.59 23.23 4.56
N PHE A 106 -3.19 21.97 4.61
CA PHE A 106 -1.97 21.49 3.94
C PHE A 106 -1.96 21.71 2.42
N GLU A 107 -3.12 21.62 1.77
CA GLU A 107 -3.24 21.92 0.33
C GLU A 107 -2.89 23.39 0.03
N GLU A 108 -3.54 24.34 0.72
CA GLU A 108 -3.34 25.78 0.50
C GLU A 108 -1.95 26.27 0.94
N ASN A 109 -1.47 25.80 2.09
CA ASN A 109 -0.28 26.36 2.74
C ASN A 109 1.02 25.62 2.41
N LEU A 110 0.94 24.32 2.10
CA LEU A 110 2.11 23.46 1.91
C LEU A 110 2.18 22.84 0.51
N GLY A 111 1.18 23.05 -0.35
CA GLY A 111 1.12 22.51 -1.71
C GLY A 111 1.06 20.99 -1.75
N VAL A 112 0.57 20.38 -0.67
CA VAL A 112 0.46 18.92 -0.52
C VAL A 112 -0.86 18.46 -1.13
N ASP A 113 -0.82 17.38 -1.92
CA ASP A 113 -2.04 16.76 -2.45
C ASP A 113 -2.86 16.12 -1.31
N VAL A 114 -4.10 16.55 -1.17
CA VAL A 114 -5.03 16.07 -0.14
C VAL A 114 -6.15 15.29 -0.80
N ILE A 115 -6.53 14.16 -0.21
CA ILE A 115 -7.67 13.37 -0.66
C ILE A 115 -8.94 14.23 -0.61
N GLY A 116 -9.51 14.50 -1.77
CA GLY A 116 -10.75 15.27 -1.92
C GLY A 116 -12.02 14.49 -1.55
N ASP A 117 -13.15 14.90 -2.13
CA ASP A 117 -14.45 14.36 -1.75
C ASP A 117 -14.62 12.87 -2.10
N ILE A 118 -14.90 12.08 -1.07
CA ILE A 118 -15.23 10.66 -1.22
C ILE A 118 -16.76 10.55 -1.30
N PRO A 119 -17.33 10.08 -2.42
CA PRO A 119 -18.78 9.99 -2.56
C PRO A 119 -19.35 9.05 -1.51
N SER A 120 -20.34 9.54 -0.77
CA SER A 120 -21.02 8.77 0.27
C SER A 120 -22.07 7.83 -0.33
N GLY A 121 -22.18 6.62 0.22
CA GLY A 121 -23.17 5.62 -0.18
C GLY A 121 -22.66 4.60 -1.20
N PHE A 122 -23.51 3.62 -1.50
CA PHE A 122 -23.20 2.57 -2.46
C PHE A 122 -23.41 3.07 -3.90
N ARG A 123 -22.46 2.80 -4.78
CA ARG A 123 -22.69 2.96 -6.22
C ARG A 123 -23.70 1.90 -6.69
N PRO A 124 -24.64 2.25 -7.59
CA PRO A 124 -25.59 1.28 -8.12
C PRO A 124 -24.84 0.14 -8.83
N PRO A 125 -25.34 -1.11 -8.75
CA PRO A 125 -24.72 -2.22 -9.47
C PRO A 125 -24.75 -1.94 -10.97
N ALA A 126 -23.59 -2.05 -11.60
CA ALA A 126 -23.42 -1.85 -13.04
C ALA A 126 -22.99 -3.16 -13.69
N VAL A 127 -23.57 -3.46 -14.86
CA VAL A 127 -23.15 -4.61 -15.66
C VAL A 127 -21.85 -4.26 -16.40
N PRO A 128 -20.79 -5.09 -16.29
CA PRO A 128 -19.55 -4.82 -16.99
C PRO A 128 -19.70 -5.06 -18.50
N SER A 129 -19.10 -4.20 -19.32
CA SER A 129 -19.05 -4.38 -20.77
C SER A 129 -18.18 -5.59 -21.12
N LEU A 130 -18.74 -6.55 -21.87
CA LEU A 130 -18.01 -7.74 -22.30
C LEU A 130 -16.96 -7.46 -23.39
N ASP A 131 -16.98 -6.27 -24.00
CA ASP A 131 -16.03 -5.87 -25.05
C ASP A 131 -14.57 -5.85 -24.58
N ILE A 132 -14.34 -5.68 -23.27
CA ILE A 132 -12.99 -5.64 -22.67
C ILE A 132 -12.50 -7.05 -22.33
N ALA A 133 -13.40 -8.03 -22.22
CA ALA A 133 -13.10 -9.40 -21.82
C ALA A 133 -11.91 -10.04 -22.58
N PRO A 134 -11.84 -9.98 -23.93
CA PRO A 134 -10.71 -10.59 -24.65
C PRO A 134 -9.36 -9.95 -24.32
N ARG A 135 -9.33 -8.68 -23.92
CA ARG A 135 -8.09 -7.96 -23.58
C ARG A 135 -7.55 -8.34 -22.19
N ILE A 136 -8.42 -8.69 -21.26
CA ILE A 136 -8.07 -8.97 -19.85
C ILE A 136 -8.12 -10.47 -19.51
N LEU A 137 -8.58 -11.33 -20.42
CA LEU A 137 -8.84 -12.75 -20.16
C LEU A 137 -7.63 -13.47 -19.56
N VAL A 138 -6.45 -13.23 -20.13
CA VAL A 138 -5.19 -13.84 -19.69
C VAL A 138 -4.81 -13.35 -18.30
N ASP A 139 -4.86 -12.03 -18.06
CA ASP A 139 -4.55 -11.43 -16.76
C ASP A 139 -5.52 -11.95 -15.69
N CYS A 140 -6.82 -12.05 -16.00
CA CYS A 140 -7.84 -12.58 -15.11
C CYS A 140 -7.61 -14.06 -14.79
N PHE A 141 -7.25 -14.89 -15.78
CA PHE A 141 -6.96 -16.31 -15.56
C PHE A 141 -5.77 -16.50 -14.62
N VAL A 142 -4.70 -15.73 -14.83
CA VAL A 142 -3.51 -15.75 -13.96
C VAL A 142 -3.88 -15.28 -12.55
N MET A 143 -4.62 -14.18 -12.43
CA MET A 143 -5.10 -13.66 -11.14
C MET A 143 -6.00 -14.65 -10.39
N ALA A 144 -6.86 -15.39 -11.09
CA ALA A 144 -7.72 -16.41 -10.49
C ALA A 144 -6.90 -17.54 -9.86
N ILE A 145 -5.91 -18.05 -10.59
CA ILE A 145 -5.01 -19.09 -10.08
C ILE A 145 -4.23 -18.57 -8.85
N LEU A 146 -3.64 -17.39 -8.95
CA LEU A 146 -2.89 -16.78 -7.84
C LEU A 146 -3.75 -16.58 -6.59
N THR A 147 -4.98 -16.07 -6.76
CA THR A 147 -5.91 -15.83 -5.66
C THR A 147 -6.30 -17.14 -4.98
N LEU A 148 -6.69 -18.16 -5.75
CA LEU A 148 -7.01 -19.48 -5.20
C LEU A 148 -5.84 -20.08 -4.42
N MET A 149 -4.62 -19.94 -4.95
CA MET A 149 -3.41 -20.44 -4.30
C MET A 149 -3.11 -19.73 -2.98
N LEU A 150 -3.23 -18.39 -2.94
CA LEU A 150 -3.03 -17.61 -1.72
C LEU A 150 -4.09 -17.96 -0.67
N THR A 151 -5.35 -18.11 -1.08
CA THR A 151 -6.44 -18.51 -0.19
C THR A 151 -6.19 -19.90 0.41
N ILE A 152 -5.81 -20.90 -0.39
CA ILE A 152 -5.48 -22.25 0.11
C ILE A 152 -4.27 -22.20 1.05
N SER A 153 -3.26 -21.39 0.75
CA SER A 153 -2.06 -21.25 1.59
C SER A 153 -2.39 -20.64 2.94
N LEU A 154 -3.20 -19.57 2.95
CA LEU A 154 -3.69 -18.94 4.19
C LEU A 154 -4.55 -19.92 5.00
N ALA A 155 -5.46 -20.64 4.35
CA ALA A 155 -6.31 -21.64 5.01
C ALA A 155 -5.47 -22.74 5.68
N LYS A 156 -4.43 -23.26 5.00
CA LYS A 156 -3.50 -24.24 5.57
C LYS A 156 -2.72 -23.68 6.75
N LEU A 157 -2.26 -22.43 6.66
CA LEU A 157 -1.55 -21.76 7.74
C LEU A 157 -2.46 -21.58 8.98
N THR A 158 -3.69 -21.11 8.78
CA THR A 158 -4.67 -21.00 9.85
C THR A 158 -4.99 -22.36 10.46
N ALA A 159 -5.21 -23.40 9.65
CA ALA A 159 -5.47 -24.75 10.14
C ALA A 159 -4.29 -25.29 10.98
N LYS A 160 -3.05 -25.08 10.53
CA LYS A 160 -1.85 -25.48 11.29
C LYS A 160 -1.72 -24.74 12.62
N LEU A 161 -2.04 -23.45 12.64
CA LEU A 161 -2.01 -22.64 13.87
C LEU A 161 -3.09 -23.07 14.86
N THR A 162 -4.29 -23.41 14.38
CA THR A 162 -5.39 -23.88 15.24
C THR A 162 -5.13 -25.28 15.80
N ILE A 163 -4.43 -26.17 15.07
CA ILE A 163 -4.12 -27.54 15.54
C ILE A 163 -2.99 -27.56 16.60
N ASN A 164 -2.14 -26.53 16.63
CA ASN A 164 -1.02 -26.42 17.57
C ASN A 164 -1.35 -25.60 18.85
N VAL A 165 -2.63 -25.27 19.07
CA VAL A 165 -3.16 -24.63 20.29
C VAL A 165 -4.02 -25.64 21.03
#